data_AF-A0A178F7L4-F1
#
_entry.id   AF-A0A178F7L4-F1
#
_cell.length_a   1.000
_cell.length_b   1.000
_cell.length_c   1.000
_cell.angle_alpha   90.00
_cell.angle_beta   90.00
_cell.angle_gamma   90.00
#
_symmetry.space_group_name_H-M   'P 1'
#
loop_
_entity.id
_entity.type
_entity.pdbx_description
1 polymer ?
#
loop_
_entity_poly.entity_id
_entity_poly.type
_entity_poly.pdbx_seq_one_letter_code
_entity_poly.pdbx_strand_id
1 'polypeptide(L)'
;MPVSHSFHRRLLLLTSGAFVLLFIYYFGTVYRHRLGVVPKHGGTVHEEPEEIEEICMGNDPIKALLDKADNAWRKYDSARSLTFRDAVVEYRVRYGRHPPPGFKEWYMFARENDVRNVDDFDQINDDLRPFWSAEPKTIRRRVAAACQDHSGNSIAAIHIRDGTIANITGDGWRIDTLKSLVARFAQKLPDMDIVMNTLDQPRLVTKWEDMQAMLSKEIASRATPPDATDSFTKNMEGFFSLTGINNVTEEDKVKWAGIPSKQYMEIAATACPPESPARNPILSIQEADGRYKIPGAGLVSNFNTSSDLCVVGPAIKDLHGFLFSSSSISHSDALIPIFSECKVNVNNDILFPANMYWKDDERYTYNGVEDIDWKMKNETLFWRGATSGGIQTADNWSRMHRQRLEFKMNGTKLIGKTERVLPCNDQSLSSGDSASSNFQPTDFANEHFDFGFTDPMACMPANCEFYNDTYTYKEKIPLSHQFVNKYLVDIDGHSFSGRWRAFLLSKSLGIKATIFREWHDSRLFAWRHFVPLDNRYDDFYALMTYFIGTGTNNTTSSNPHVARHDKTAQTLARQGREWAEKVLRNEDIEAYMYRLLLEYGRVIDDNRNSIGYHGDGSELKEFDEHLTR
;
A
#
# COMPACT_ATOMS: atom_id res chain seq x y z
N MET A 1 -63.95 -36.56 -27.02
CA MET A 1 -63.52 -35.63 -28.09
C MET A 1 -62.00 -35.78 -28.25
N PRO A 2 -61.48 -36.06 -29.45
CA PRO A 2 -60.05 -36.30 -29.62
C PRO A 2 -59.27 -34.98 -29.64
N VAL A 3 -58.22 -34.91 -28.83
CA VAL A 3 -57.26 -33.79 -28.82
C VAL A 3 -56.30 -34.00 -30.01
N SER A 4 -56.23 -32.98 -30.87
CA SER A 4 -55.44 -32.99 -32.10
C SER A 4 -53.94 -33.14 -31.82
N HIS A 5 -53.37 -34.25 -32.29
CA HIS A 5 -51.94 -34.59 -32.30
C HIS A 5 -51.02 -33.57 -33.02
N SER A 6 -51.58 -32.54 -33.65
CA SER A 6 -50.85 -31.52 -34.40
C SER A 6 -50.15 -30.48 -33.50
N PHE A 7 -50.75 -30.14 -32.35
CA PHE A 7 -50.26 -29.04 -31.52
C PHE A 7 -49.00 -29.40 -30.71
N HIS A 8 -48.93 -30.64 -30.20
CA HIS A 8 -47.74 -31.12 -29.47
C HIS A 8 -46.51 -31.29 -30.37
N ARG A 9 -46.69 -31.64 -31.65
CA ARG A 9 -45.57 -31.84 -32.57
C ARG A 9 -44.90 -30.51 -32.97
N ARG A 10 -45.69 -29.42 -33.08
CA ARG A 10 -45.14 -28.08 -33.36
C ARG A 10 -44.43 -27.48 -32.15
N LEU A 11 -44.93 -27.71 -30.93
CA LEU A 11 -44.27 -27.21 -29.72
C LEU A 11 -42.95 -27.95 -29.45
N LEU A 12 -42.90 -29.27 -29.66
CA LEU A 12 -41.66 -30.06 -29.54
C LEU A 12 -40.60 -29.67 -30.58
N LEU A 13 -40.99 -29.33 -31.82
CA LEU A 13 -40.04 -28.86 -32.84
C LEU A 13 -39.49 -27.46 -32.56
N LEU A 14 -40.31 -26.57 -31.98
CA LEU A 14 -39.87 -25.22 -31.60
C LEU A 14 -38.94 -25.24 -30.38
N THR A 15 -39.20 -26.09 -29.38
CA THR A 15 -38.33 -26.19 -28.19
C THR A 15 -37.03 -26.93 -28.50
N SER A 16 -37.05 -27.95 -29.36
CA SER A 16 -35.81 -28.62 -29.79
C SER A 16 -34.97 -27.77 -30.74
N GLY A 17 -35.58 -26.97 -31.63
CA GLY A 17 -34.85 -26.01 -32.47
C GLY A 17 -34.15 -24.91 -31.66
N ALA A 18 -34.82 -24.38 -30.62
CA ALA A 18 -34.23 -23.38 -29.73
C ALA A 18 -33.07 -23.96 -28.89
N PHE A 19 -33.20 -25.21 -28.42
CA PHE A 19 -32.12 -25.89 -27.70
C PHE A 19 -30.92 -26.17 -28.59
N VAL A 20 -31.11 -26.57 -29.85
CA VAL A 20 -30.00 -26.81 -30.79
C VAL A 20 -29.28 -25.51 -31.13
N LEU A 21 -29.99 -24.39 -31.31
CA LEU A 21 -29.36 -23.08 -31.57
C LEU A 21 -28.60 -22.54 -30.36
N LEU A 22 -29.13 -22.71 -29.15
CA LEU A 22 -28.41 -22.37 -27.91
C LEU A 22 -27.20 -23.28 -27.68
N PHE A 23 -27.30 -24.57 -28.03
CA PHE A 23 -26.19 -25.51 -27.93
C PHE A 23 -25.10 -25.20 -28.96
N ILE A 24 -25.46 -24.84 -30.20
CA ILE A 24 -24.51 -24.39 -31.23
C ILE A 24 -23.86 -23.05 -30.87
N TYR A 25 -24.62 -22.11 -30.29
CA TYR A 25 -24.06 -20.82 -29.85
C TYR A 25 -23.11 -20.99 -28.64
N TYR A 26 -23.50 -21.78 -27.64
CA TYR A 26 -22.71 -22.00 -26.43
C TYR A 26 -21.49 -22.89 -26.70
N PHE A 27 -21.62 -23.97 -27.47
CA PHE A 27 -20.45 -24.76 -27.86
C PHE A 27 -19.62 -24.08 -28.95
N GLY A 28 -20.22 -23.33 -29.89
CA GLY A 28 -19.46 -22.59 -30.90
C GLY A 28 -18.59 -21.47 -30.33
N THR A 29 -19.02 -20.84 -29.23
CA THR A 29 -18.21 -19.86 -28.49
C THR A 29 -17.18 -20.52 -27.56
N VAL A 30 -17.54 -21.62 -26.89
CA VAL A 30 -16.62 -22.35 -26.00
C VAL A 30 -15.54 -23.13 -26.77
N TYR A 31 -15.83 -23.66 -27.97
CA TYR A 31 -14.84 -24.37 -28.80
C TYR A 31 -13.91 -23.42 -29.56
N ARG A 32 -14.35 -22.19 -29.89
CA ARG A 32 -13.45 -21.15 -30.43
C ARG A 32 -12.37 -20.72 -29.43
N HIS A 33 -12.60 -20.91 -28.13
CA HIS A 33 -11.63 -20.58 -27.08
C HIS A 33 -10.70 -21.74 -26.68
N ARG A 34 -10.88 -22.96 -27.20
CA ARG A 34 -10.06 -24.14 -26.81
C ARG A 34 -9.22 -24.79 -27.91
N LEU A 35 -9.25 -24.28 -29.14
CA LEU A 35 -8.27 -24.67 -30.16
C LEU A 35 -7.24 -23.55 -30.33
N GLY A 36 -6.24 -23.57 -29.44
CA GLY A 36 -4.96 -22.94 -29.67
C GLY A 36 -4.27 -23.60 -30.86
N VAL A 37 -4.60 -23.15 -32.06
CA VAL A 37 -3.77 -23.37 -33.24
C VAL A 37 -2.93 -22.10 -33.38
N VAL A 38 -1.69 -22.18 -32.90
CA VAL A 38 -0.65 -21.20 -33.20
C VAL A 38 -0.51 -21.16 -34.73
N PRO A 39 -0.79 -20.03 -35.40
CA PRO A 39 -0.43 -19.90 -36.80
C PRO A 39 1.11 -19.90 -36.85
N LYS A 40 1.71 -20.90 -37.51
CA LYS A 40 3.07 -20.77 -38.03
C LYS A 40 3.04 -19.64 -39.06
N HIS A 41 3.29 -18.41 -38.62
CA HIS A 41 3.65 -17.34 -39.53
C HIS A 41 4.98 -17.71 -40.18
N GLY A 42 4.94 -17.91 -41.49
CA GLY A 42 6.13 -17.86 -42.33
C GLY A 42 6.82 -16.52 -42.07
N GLY A 43 8.12 -16.58 -41.83
CA GLY A 43 8.94 -15.41 -41.54
C GLY A 43 8.95 -14.46 -42.74
N THR A 44 8.13 -13.42 -42.65
CA THR A 44 8.53 -12.08 -43.04
C THR A 44 8.85 -11.35 -41.75
N VAL A 45 10.14 -11.18 -41.50
CA VAL A 45 10.64 -10.20 -40.53
C VAL A 45 10.16 -8.85 -41.05
N HIS A 46 9.00 -8.40 -40.57
CA HIS A 46 8.73 -6.98 -40.55
C HIS A 46 9.67 -6.42 -39.49
N GLU A 47 10.82 -5.90 -39.94
CA GLU A 47 11.59 -4.95 -39.15
C GLU A 47 10.62 -3.81 -38.81
N GLU A 48 10.20 -3.77 -37.54
CA GLU A 48 9.44 -2.65 -36.99
C GLU A 48 10.30 -1.38 -37.19
N PRO A 49 9.70 -0.23 -37.55
CA PRO A 49 10.42 1.02 -37.39
C PRO A 49 10.70 1.17 -35.90
N GLU A 50 11.97 1.12 -35.50
CA GLU A 50 12.39 1.59 -34.18
C GLU A 50 11.85 3.02 -34.04
N GLU A 51 10.97 3.27 -33.06
CA GLU A 51 10.80 4.62 -32.55
C GLU A 51 12.19 5.07 -32.09
N ILE A 52 12.81 5.93 -32.88
CA ILE A 52 14.11 6.51 -32.55
C ILE A 52 13.87 7.37 -31.30
N GLU A 53 14.19 6.83 -30.12
CA GLU A 53 14.22 7.62 -28.88
C GLU A 53 15.14 8.82 -29.12
N GLU A 54 14.58 10.01 -28.99
CA GLU A 54 15.33 11.25 -29.14
C GLU A 54 16.42 11.30 -28.07
N ILE A 55 17.68 11.41 -28.50
CA ILE A 55 18.83 11.47 -27.60
C ILE A 55 18.98 12.90 -27.11
N CYS A 56 18.56 13.17 -25.87
CA CYS A 56 18.78 14.46 -25.22
C CYS A 56 20.20 14.55 -24.64
N MET A 57 20.88 15.67 -24.89
CA MET A 57 22.19 15.99 -24.32
C MET A 57 22.04 16.42 -22.85
N GLY A 58 22.89 15.90 -21.97
CA GLY A 58 22.85 16.21 -20.54
C GLY A 58 22.61 14.98 -19.67
N ASN A 59 22.54 15.18 -18.36
CA ASN A 59 22.28 14.10 -17.41
C ASN A 59 20.76 13.96 -17.21
N ASP A 60 20.19 12.80 -17.53
CA ASP A 60 18.79 12.49 -17.24
C ASP A 60 18.63 12.09 -15.76
N PRO A 61 18.03 12.96 -14.91
CA PRO A 61 17.88 12.67 -13.49
C PRO A 61 16.93 11.50 -13.22
N ILE A 62 15.94 11.24 -14.09
CA ILE A 62 15.02 10.12 -13.95
C ILE A 62 15.76 8.83 -14.28
N LYS A 63 16.53 8.78 -15.37
CA LYS A 63 17.37 7.61 -15.68
C LYS A 63 18.27 7.20 -14.52
N ALA A 64 18.91 8.16 -13.85
CA ALA A 64 19.73 7.88 -12.67
C ALA A 64 18.92 7.26 -11.51
N LEU A 65 17.67 7.68 -11.31
CA LEU A 65 16.75 7.10 -10.33
C LEU A 65 16.35 5.66 -10.71
N LEU A 66 16.06 5.41 -11.99
CA LEU A 66 15.76 4.07 -12.51
C LEU A 66 16.93 3.10 -12.29
N ASP A 67 18.14 3.51 -12.67
CA ASP A 67 19.36 2.71 -12.54
C ASP A 67 19.66 2.41 -11.06
N LYS A 68 19.48 3.40 -10.17
CA LYS A 68 19.61 3.21 -8.71
C LYS A 68 18.59 2.22 -8.17
N ALA A 69 17.33 2.32 -8.58
CA ALA A 69 16.26 1.44 -8.12
C ALA A 69 16.42 0.00 -8.63
N ASP A 70 16.81 -0.19 -9.89
CA ASP A 70 17.12 -1.51 -10.45
C ASP A 70 18.29 -2.18 -9.69
N ASN A 71 19.36 -1.44 -9.41
CA ASN A 71 20.48 -1.96 -8.61
C ASN A 71 20.06 -2.32 -7.18
N ALA A 72 19.25 -1.49 -6.53
CA ALA A 72 18.73 -1.75 -5.18
C ALA A 72 17.86 -3.02 -5.16
N TRP A 73 16.97 -3.18 -6.13
CA TRP A 73 16.13 -4.36 -6.26
C TRP A 73 16.95 -5.62 -6.55
N ARG A 74 17.94 -5.57 -7.46
CA ARG A 74 18.81 -6.73 -7.74
C ARG A 74 19.54 -7.19 -6.50
N LYS A 75 20.07 -6.24 -5.71
CA LYS A 75 20.71 -6.54 -4.42
C LYS A 75 19.73 -7.21 -3.47
N TYR A 76 18.54 -6.65 -3.29
CA TYR A 76 17.48 -7.21 -2.46
C TYR A 76 17.11 -8.64 -2.89
N ASP A 77 16.84 -8.86 -4.17
CA ASP A 77 16.34 -10.16 -4.68
C ASP A 77 17.44 -11.24 -4.69
N SER A 78 18.71 -10.84 -4.85
CA SER A 78 19.85 -11.76 -4.79
C SER A 78 20.28 -12.14 -3.37
N ALA A 79 19.96 -11.31 -2.37
CA ALA A 79 20.38 -11.51 -0.98
C ALA A 79 19.42 -12.38 -0.16
N ARG A 80 18.30 -12.80 -0.74
CA ARG A 80 17.29 -13.62 -0.06
C ARG A 80 17.82 -15.02 0.30
N SER A 81 17.41 -15.50 1.46
CA SER A 81 17.65 -16.88 1.89
C SER A 81 16.96 -17.87 0.95
N LEU A 82 17.70 -18.92 0.58
CA LEU A 82 17.20 -20.00 -0.29
C LEU A 82 16.88 -21.27 0.48
N THR A 83 17.50 -21.46 1.65
CA THR A 83 17.33 -22.63 2.51
C THR A 83 16.83 -22.22 3.89
N PHE A 84 16.30 -23.17 4.65
CA PHE A 84 15.85 -22.91 6.01
C PHE A 84 17.01 -22.51 6.91
N ARG A 85 18.18 -23.16 6.73
CA ARG A 85 19.41 -22.81 7.43
C ARG A 85 19.82 -21.35 7.20
N ASP A 86 19.77 -20.88 5.96
CA ASP A 86 20.09 -19.48 5.64
C ASP A 86 19.10 -18.53 6.33
N ALA A 87 17.80 -18.83 6.25
CA ALA A 87 16.75 -18.01 6.87
C ALA A 87 16.90 -17.92 8.40
N VAL A 88 17.29 -19.02 9.06
CA VAL A 88 17.56 -19.04 10.51
C VAL A 88 18.77 -18.19 10.87
N VAL A 89 19.85 -18.26 10.07
CA VAL A 89 21.06 -17.46 10.28
C VAL A 89 20.76 -15.98 10.05
N GLU A 90 20.12 -15.65 8.93
CA GLU A 90 19.74 -14.28 8.57
C GLU A 90 18.83 -13.67 9.63
N TYR A 91 17.81 -14.41 10.10
CA TYR A 91 16.96 -13.97 11.20
C TYR A 91 17.77 -13.56 12.44
N ARG A 92 18.72 -14.39 12.87
CA ARG A 92 19.52 -14.14 14.07
C ARG A 92 20.44 -12.94 13.90
N VAL A 93 21.08 -12.81 12.73
CA VAL A 93 21.94 -11.68 12.39
C VAL A 93 21.12 -10.38 12.39
N ARG A 94 19.94 -10.42 11.79
CA ARG A 94 19.07 -9.26 11.61
C ARG A 94 18.40 -8.80 12.89
N TYR A 95 17.86 -9.72 13.68
CA TYR A 95 17.02 -9.40 14.84
C TYR A 95 17.68 -9.67 16.20
N GLY A 96 18.83 -10.37 16.24
CA GLY A 96 19.54 -10.69 17.49
C GLY A 96 18.79 -11.65 18.41
N ARG A 97 17.87 -12.47 17.85
CA ARG A 97 17.05 -13.45 18.58
C ARG A 97 16.92 -14.73 17.76
N HIS A 98 16.59 -15.84 18.41
CA HIS A 98 16.09 -17.02 17.68
C HIS A 98 14.79 -16.70 16.94
N PRO A 99 14.47 -17.35 15.81
CA PRO A 99 13.12 -17.27 15.25
C PRO A 99 12.05 -17.73 16.27
N PRO A 100 10.79 -17.22 16.21
CA PRO A 100 9.75 -17.62 17.16
C PRO A 100 9.39 -19.10 17.00
N PRO A 101 8.78 -19.74 18.03
CA PRO A 101 8.20 -21.06 17.84
C PRO A 101 7.21 -21.10 16.68
N GLY A 102 7.20 -22.19 15.91
CA GLY A 102 6.39 -22.32 14.70
C GLY A 102 7.03 -21.74 13.42
N PHE A 103 8.24 -21.17 13.51
CA PHE A 103 8.93 -20.57 12.36
C PHE A 103 9.27 -21.59 11.27
N LYS A 104 9.57 -22.84 11.63
CA LYS A 104 9.82 -23.93 10.68
C LYS A 104 8.59 -24.24 9.83
N GLU A 105 7.43 -24.36 10.47
CA GLU A 105 6.15 -24.64 9.81
C GLU A 105 5.71 -23.45 8.94
N TRP A 106 5.99 -22.23 9.40
CA TRP A 106 5.81 -21.03 8.59
C TRP A 106 6.74 -21.00 7.38
N TYR A 107 8.01 -21.36 7.54
CA TYR A 107 8.97 -21.43 6.44
C TYR A 107 8.50 -22.43 5.38
N MET A 108 8.13 -23.65 5.79
CA MET A 108 7.60 -24.66 4.87
C MET A 108 6.38 -24.13 4.11
N PHE A 109 5.43 -23.52 4.81
CA PHE A 109 4.27 -22.88 4.18
C PHE A 109 4.68 -21.82 3.16
N ALA A 110 5.61 -20.94 3.51
CA ALA A 110 6.07 -19.87 2.63
C ALA A 110 6.73 -20.44 1.36
N ARG A 111 7.54 -21.49 1.49
CA ARG A 111 8.22 -22.14 0.36
C ARG A 111 7.25 -22.92 -0.53
N GLU A 112 6.30 -23.66 0.05
CA GLU A 112 5.27 -24.39 -0.68
C GLU A 112 4.32 -23.47 -1.47
N ASN A 113 4.19 -22.21 -1.05
CA ASN A 113 3.37 -21.19 -1.73
C ASN A 113 4.21 -20.17 -2.52
N ASP A 114 5.45 -20.51 -2.86
CA ASP A 114 6.34 -19.70 -3.70
C ASP A 114 6.56 -18.26 -3.19
N VAL A 115 6.50 -18.02 -1.87
CA VAL A 115 6.81 -16.71 -1.29
C VAL A 115 8.24 -16.34 -1.68
N ARG A 116 8.37 -15.22 -2.40
CA ARG A 116 9.63 -14.87 -3.08
C ARG A 116 10.78 -14.66 -2.12
N ASN A 117 10.58 -13.85 -1.09
CA ASN A 117 11.58 -13.50 -0.10
C ASN A 117 11.06 -13.83 1.31
N VAL A 118 11.71 -14.79 1.96
CA VAL A 118 11.37 -15.27 3.31
C VAL A 118 12.00 -14.43 4.44
N ASP A 119 12.85 -13.45 4.09
CA ASP A 119 13.54 -12.60 5.07
C ASP A 119 12.90 -11.20 5.16
N ASP A 120 12.09 -10.79 4.18
CA ASP A 120 11.51 -9.45 4.08
C ASP A 120 10.27 -9.25 4.97
N PHE A 121 10.52 -9.14 6.28
CA PHE A 121 9.51 -8.96 7.31
C PHE A 121 9.92 -7.90 8.35
N ASP A 122 10.82 -6.98 7.99
CA ASP A 122 11.33 -5.94 8.90
C ASP A 122 10.21 -5.07 9.48
N GLN A 123 9.18 -4.76 8.68
CA GLN A 123 8.02 -3.98 9.14
C GLN A 123 7.33 -4.62 10.36
N ILE A 124 7.21 -5.96 10.39
CA ILE A 124 6.63 -6.69 11.53
C ILE A 124 7.48 -6.45 12.78
N ASN A 125 8.79 -6.59 12.64
CA ASN A 125 9.70 -6.44 13.76
C ASN A 125 9.73 -4.97 14.24
N ASP A 126 9.82 -4.00 13.34
CA ASP A 126 9.79 -2.58 13.70
C ASP A 126 8.52 -2.19 14.46
N ASP A 127 7.37 -2.76 14.09
CA ASP A 127 6.10 -2.54 14.78
C ASP A 127 6.04 -3.21 16.15
N LEU A 128 6.66 -4.39 16.29
CA LEU A 128 6.58 -5.20 17.51
C LEU A 128 7.65 -4.88 18.55
N ARG A 129 8.79 -4.32 18.14
CA ARG A 129 9.95 -4.04 19.01
C ARG A 129 9.64 -3.19 20.25
N PRO A 130 8.82 -2.12 20.20
CA PRO A 130 8.52 -1.31 21.38
C PRO A 130 7.87 -2.13 22.52
N PHE A 131 7.12 -3.17 22.19
CA PHE A 131 6.40 -4.01 23.15
C PHE A 131 7.32 -4.92 23.99
N TRP A 132 8.56 -5.17 23.55
CA TRP A 132 9.55 -5.88 24.36
C TRP A 132 9.94 -5.13 25.64
N SER A 133 9.65 -3.82 25.70
CA SER A 133 9.92 -2.98 26.86
C SER A 133 8.95 -3.16 28.03
N ALA A 134 7.82 -3.83 27.81
CA ALA A 134 6.77 -4.06 28.81
C ALA A 134 6.59 -5.56 29.13
N GLU A 135 6.11 -5.87 30.34
CA GLU A 135 5.84 -7.26 30.74
C GLU A 135 4.72 -7.90 29.87
N PRO A 136 4.89 -9.15 29.40
CA PRO A 136 3.92 -9.84 28.55
C PRO A 136 2.49 -9.81 29.12
N LYS A 137 2.34 -10.13 30.42
CA LYS A 137 1.05 -10.11 31.12
C LYS A 137 0.37 -8.74 31.10
N THR A 138 1.15 -7.65 31.24
CA THR A 138 0.64 -6.28 31.17
C THR A 138 0.12 -5.94 29.78
N ILE A 139 0.79 -6.41 28.73
CA ILE A 139 0.32 -6.23 27.34
C ILE A 139 -1.04 -6.92 27.16
N ARG A 140 -1.15 -8.19 27.58
CA ARG A 140 -2.41 -8.96 27.49
C ARG A 140 -3.54 -8.29 28.28
N ARG A 141 -3.28 -7.80 29.49
CA ARG A 141 -4.29 -7.10 30.31
C ARG A 141 -4.79 -5.81 29.69
N ARG A 142 -3.90 -5.00 29.09
CA ARG A 142 -4.29 -3.79 28.34
C ARG A 142 -5.18 -4.10 27.14
N VAL A 143 -4.85 -5.16 26.41
CA VAL A 143 -5.70 -5.69 25.33
C VAL A 143 -7.05 -6.13 25.86
N ALA A 144 -7.07 -6.93 26.94
CA ALA A 144 -8.32 -7.37 27.56
C ALA A 144 -9.18 -6.20 28.06
N ALA A 145 -8.57 -5.14 28.58
CA ALA A 145 -9.26 -3.92 29.02
C ALA A 145 -9.85 -3.15 27.84
N ALA A 146 -9.11 -3.02 26.73
CA ALA A 146 -9.62 -2.39 25.51
C ALA A 146 -10.82 -3.14 24.92
N CYS A 147 -10.82 -4.48 24.96
CA CYS A 147 -11.93 -5.30 24.50
C CYS A 147 -13.17 -5.23 25.41
N GLN A 148 -13.04 -4.81 26.69
CA GLN A 148 -14.20 -4.63 27.57
C GLN A 148 -14.91 -3.29 27.41
N ASP A 149 -14.31 -2.33 26.72
CA ASP A 149 -14.87 -1.00 26.64
C ASP A 149 -16.05 -0.96 25.65
N HIS A 150 -17.25 -1.19 26.19
CA HIS A 150 -18.52 -1.17 25.46
C HIS A 150 -18.89 0.21 24.90
N SER A 151 -18.17 1.28 25.29
CA SER A 151 -18.35 2.61 24.68
C SER A 151 -17.83 2.67 23.24
N GLY A 152 -17.16 1.61 22.76
CA GLY A 152 -16.84 1.42 21.36
C GLY A 152 -15.75 2.37 20.90
N ASN A 153 -14.53 2.21 21.45
CA ASN A 153 -13.31 2.93 21.04
C ASN A 153 -12.87 2.65 19.57
N SER A 154 -13.79 2.18 18.72
CA SER A 154 -13.57 1.78 17.35
C SER A 154 -12.48 0.71 17.27
N ILE A 155 -12.68 -0.31 18.09
CA ILE A 155 -11.84 -1.48 18.25
C ILE A 155 -12.74 -2.71 18.08
N ALA A 156 -12.24 -3.71 17.37
CA ALA A 156 -12.78 -5.06 17.34
C ALA A 156 -11.63 -6.05 17.64
N ALA A 157 -11.93 -7.29 18.01
CA ALA A 157 -10.88 -8.24 18.32
C ALA A 157 -11.23 -9.69 17.97
N ILE A 158 -10.18 -10.49 17.69
CA ILE A 158 -10.24 -11.95 17.54
C ILE A 158 -9.59 -12.58 18.76
N HIS A 159 -10.26 -13.56 19.37
CA HIS A 159 -9.76 -14.30 20.52
C HIS A 159 -9.42 -15.73 20.10
N ILE A 160 -8.13 -16.07 20.05
CA ILE A 160 -7.64 -17.42 19.73
C ILE A 160 -7.37 -18.17 21.03
N ARG A 161 -7.96 -19.35 21.19
CA ARG A 161 -7.67 -20.30 22.27
C ARG A 161 -7.52 -21.70 21.71
N ASP A 162 -6.49 -22.41 22.15
CA ASP A 162 -6.21 -23.80 21.77
C ASP A 162 -6.22 -24.01 20.23
N GLY A 163 -5.65 -23.06 19.49
CA GLY A 163 -5.59 -23.09 18.02
C GLY A 163 -6.93 -22.85 17.32
N THR A 164 -7.94 -22.32 18.02
CA THR A 164 -9.26 -22.02 17.44
C THR A 164 -9.67 -20.58 17.68
N ILE A 165 -10.40 -19.97 16.74
CA ILE A 165 -11.04 -18.68 16.98
C ILE A 165 -12.24 -18.91 17.91
N ALA A 166 -12.00 -18.74 19.20
CA ALA A 166 -12.97 -19.06 20.24
C ALA A 166 -14.05 -17.99 20.40
N ASN A 167 -13.73 -16.72 20.14
CA ASN A 167 -14.70 -15.63 20.17
C ASN A 167 -14.22 -14.42 19.34
N ILE A 168 -15.12 -13.46 19.11
CA ILE A 168 -14.83 -12.13 18.59
C ILE A 168 -15.41 -11.05 19.52
N THR A 169 -14.75 -9.90 19.59
CA THR A 169 -15.28 -8.67 20.20
C THR A 169 -15.62 -7.68 19.10
N GLY A 170 -16.78 -7.02 19.19
CA GLY A 170 -17.28 -6.12 18.16
C GLY A 170 -17.88 -6.85 16.96
N ASP A 171 -18.42 -6.09 16.02
CA ASP A 171 -19.06 -6.57 14.80
C ASP A 171 -18.64 -5.74 13.57
N GLY A 172 -18.97 -6.24 12.38
CA GLY A 172 -18.80 -5.53 11.12
C GLY A 172 -17.82 -6.17 10.16
N TRP A 173 -17.92 -5.74 8.90
CA TRP A 173 -17.25 -6.40 7.77
C TRP A 173 -15.72 -6.46 7.91
N ARG A 174 -15.09 -5.50 8.60
CA ARG A 174 -13.63 -5.48 8.81
C ARG A 174 -13.17 -6.66 9.67
N ILE A 175 -13.82 -6.88 10.81
CA ILE A 175 -13.42 -7.95 11.73
C ILE A 175 -13.79 -9.32 11.16
N ASP A 176 -14.91 -9.42 10.43
CA ASP A 176 -15.29 -10.64 9.70
C ASP A 176 -14.26 -11.01 8.62
N THR A 177 -13.76 -10.02 7.88
CA THR A 177 -12.73 -10.21 6.86
C THR A 177 -11.42 -10.67 7.49
N LEU A 178 -10.94 -9.99 8.53
CA LEU A 178 -9.73 -10.38 9.26
C LEU A 178 -9.86 -11.79 9.86
N LYS A 179 -11.02 -12.11 10.44
CA LYS A 179 -11.34 -13.44 10.96
C LYS A 179 -11.20 -14.52 9.89
N SER A 180 -11.71 -14.26 8.68
CA SER A 180 -11.62 -15.22 7.58
C SER A 180 -10.18 -15.49 7.14
N LEU A 181 -9.30 -14.49 7.17
CA LEU A 181 -7.87 -14.63 6.90
C LEU A 181 -7.17 -15.42 8.02
N VAL A 182 -7.38 -15.04 9.27
CA VAL A 182 -6.76 -15.69 10.44
C VAL A 182 -7.18 -17.16 10.56
N ALA A 183 -8.43 -17.49 10.21
CA ALA A 183 -8.95 -18.85 10.25
C ALA A 183 -8.17 -19.84 9.37
N ARG A 184 -7.40 -19.36 8.37
CA ARG A 184 -6.59 -20.20 7.47
C ARG A 184 -5.46 -20.94 8.21
N PHE A 185 -4.96 -20.36 9.30
CA PHE A 185 -3.81 -20.88 10.04
C PHE A 185 -3.93 -20.77 11.57
N ALA A 186 -5.13 -20.48 12.10
CA ALA A 186 -5.37 -20.34 13.53
C ALA A 186 -4.91 -21.56 14.35
N GLN A 187 -5.03 -22.78 13.80
CA GLN A 187 -4.58 -24.01 14.46
C GLN A 187 -3.06 -24.11 14.66
N LYS A 188 -2.28 -23.24 14.01
CA LYS A 188 -0.83 -23.16 14.12
C LYS A 188 -0.37 -22.00 15.03
N LEU A 189 -1.31 -21.27 15.63
CA LEU A 189 -1.03 -20.09 16.47
C LEU A 189 -1.21 -20.43 17.96
N PRO A 190 -0.46 -19.75 18.86
CA PRO A 190 -0.72 -19.83 20.29
C PRO A 190 -1.99 -19.06 20.68
N ASP A 191 -2.36 -19.15 21.95
CA ASP A 191 -3.40 -18.31 22.54
C ASP A 191 -3.01 -16.82 22.40
N MET A 192 -3.92 -16.02 21.86
CA MET A 192 -3.73 -14.59 21.70
C MET A 192 -5.05 -13.83 21.54
N ASP A 193 -5.01 -12.53 21.82
CA ASP A 193 -6.10 -11.60 21.53
C ASP A 193 -5.59 -10.58 20.50
N ILE A 194 -6.17 -10.57 19.31
CA ILE A 194 -5.75 -9.71 18.19
C ILE A 194 -6.70 -8.53 18.13
N VAL A 195 -6.24 -7.36 18.53
CA VAL A 195 -7.05 -6.13 18.59
C VAL A 195 -6.88 -5.33 17.31
N MET A 196 -7.96 -5.10 16.58
CA MET A 196 -7.99 -4.38 15.31
C MET A 196 -8.61 -2.99 15.48
N ASN A 197 -7.94 -1.98 14.94
CA ASN A 197 -8.53 -0.65 14.72
C ASN A 197 -9.62 -0.73 13.64
N THR A 198 -10.82 -0.26 13.96
CA THR A 198 -11.93 -0.23 12.99
C THR A 198 -12.08 1.10 12.27
N LEU A 199 -11.23 2.10 12.55
CA LEU A 199 -11.20 3.39 11.87
C LEU A 199 -10.31 3.35 10.62
N ASP A 200 -10.54 4.30 9.71
CA ASP A 200 -9.67 4.46 8.54
C ASP A 200 -8.26 4.92 8.95
N GLN A 201 -8.16 5.72 10.03
CA GLN A 201 -6.95 6.41 10.45
C GLN A 201 -6.25 5.70 11.61
N PRO A 202 -4.90 5.80 11.68
CA PRO A 202 -4.09 5.17 12.73
C PRO A 202 -4.29 5.83 14.10
N ARG A 203 -3.91 5.11 15.16
CA ARG A 203 -4.39 5.37 16.53
C ARG A 203 -3.30 5.70 17.53
N LEU A 204 -2.09 5.17 17.37
CA LEU A 204 -1.07 5.22 18.43
C LEU A 204 0.06 6.16 18.05
N VAL A 205 0.38 7.13 18.92
CA VAL A 205 1.51 8.06 18.74
C VAL A 205 2.24 8.22 20.07
N THR A 206 3.33 7.48 20.22
CA THR A 206 4.22 7.55 21.38
C THR A 206 5.28 8.61 21.13
N LYS A 207 5.57 9.42 22.15
CA LYS A 207 6.59 10.47 22.06
C LYS A 207 7.96 9.89 21.75
N TRP A 208 8.79 10.68 21.07
CA TRP A 208 10.11 10.25 20.63
C TRP A 208 10.98 9.74 21.77
N GLU A 209 11.07 10.51 22.87
CA GLU A 209 11.91 10.19 24.01
C GLU A 209 11.47 8.89 24.70
N ASP A 210 10.15 8.68 24.84
CA ASP A 210 9.58 7.45 25.39
C ASP A 210 9.87 6.26 24.47
N MET A 211 9.71 6.43 23.15
CA MET A 211 10.04 5.41 22.16
C MET A 211 11.52 5.02 22.22
N GLN A 212 12.43 5.99 22.30
CA GLN A 212 13.87 5.70 22.42
C GLN A 212 14.19 4.93 23.71
N ALA A 213 13.52 5.25 24.82
CA ALA A 213 13.67 4.50 26.07
C ALA A 213 13.15 3.05 25.94
N MET A 214 12.01 2.84 25.25
CA MET A 214 11.47 1.51 24.97
C MET A 214 12.41 0.68 24.08
N LEU A 215 12.91 1.27 22.99
CA LEU A 215 13.83 0.62 22.06
C LEU A 215 15.18 0.28 22.71
N SER A 216 15.67 1.13 23.63
CA SER A 216 16.88 0.84 24.39
C SER A 216 16.73 -0.42 25.26
N LYS A 217 15.57 -0.60 25.90
CA LYS A 217 15.23 -1.83 26.64
C LYS A 217 15.11 -3.04 25.72
N GLU A 218 14.47 -2.88 24.55
CA GLU A 218 14.36 -3.94 23.56
C GLU A 218 15.75 -4.44 23.13
N ILE A 219 16.64 -3.53 22.70
CA ILE A 219 18.00 -3.85 22.24
C ILE A 219 18.78 -4.57 23.35
N ALA A 220 18.73 -4.07 24.58
CA ALA A 220 19.42 -4.66 25.72
C ALA A 220 18.94 -6.07 26.08
N SER A 221 17.70 -6.43 25.69
CA SER A 221 17.10 -7.73 25.97
C SER A 221 17.32 -8.79 24.88
N ARG A 222 18.03 -8.45 23.78
CA ARG A 222 18.29 -9.38 22.68
C ARG A 222 19.24 -10.50 23.11
N ALA A 223 18.86 -11.73 22.83
CA ALA A 223 19.64 -12.92 23.16
C ALA A 223 19.23 -14.13 22.30
N THR A 224 20.17 -15.05 22.15
CA THR A 224 20.00 -16.37 21.50
C THR A 224 20.42 -17.48 22.48
N PRO A 225 19.59 -17.79 23.50
CA PRO A 225 19.93 -18.80 24.49
C PRO A 225 20.02 -20.21 23.86
N PRO A 226 21.09 -20.98 24.16
CA PRO A 226 21.31 -22.29 23.54
C PRO A 226 20.26 -23.35 23.92
N ASP A 227 19.58 -23.14 25.04
CA ASP A 227 18.54 -23.99 25.63
C ASP A 227 17.12 -23.47 25.35
N ALA A 228 16.93 -22.64 24.32
CA ALA A 228 15.62 -22.08 24.00
C ALA A 228 14.61 -23.19 23.64
N THR A 229 13.40 -23.10 24.19
CA THR A 229 12.33 -24.07 23.90
C THR A 229 11.56 -23.67 22.63
N ASP A 230 11.40 -24.60 21.69
CA ASP A 230 10.62 -24.39 20.46
C ASP A 230 9.12 -24.68 20.68
N SER A 231 8.51 -24.00 21.65
CA SER A 231 7.08 -24.08 21.94
C SER A 231 6.60 -22.86 22.72
N PHE A 232 5.36 -22.44 22.48
CA PHE A 232 4.72 -21.37 23.27
C PHE A 232 4.28 -21.85 24.66
N THR A 233 4.26 -20.92 25.62
CA THR A 233 3.77 -21.15 26.97
C THR A 233 2.27 -21.38 26.96
N LYS A 234 1.79 -22.38 27.71
CA LYS A 234 0.35 -22.68 27.85
C LYS A 234 -0.24 -22.05 29.11
N ASN A 235 -1.56 -21.84 29.12
CA ASN A 235 -2.32 -21.38 30.28
C ASN A 235 -1.84 -20.01 30.83
N MET A 236 -1.41 -19.11 29.94
CA MET A 236 -1.00 -17.76 30.35
C MET A 236 -2.20 -16.95 30.85
N GLU A 237 -1.98 -16.13 31.88
CA GLU A 237 -3.00 -15.25 32.45
C GLU A 237 -3.05 -13.88 31.77
N GLY A 238 -4.14 -13.14 31.96
CA GLY A 238 -4.26 -11.74 31.53
C GLY A 238 -4.90 -11.56 30.15
N PHE A 239 -5.26 -12.64 29.48
CA PHE A 239 -6.10 -12.60 28.29
C PHE A 239 -7.54 -12.18 28.60
N PHE A 240 -8.27 -11.79 27.55
CA PHE A 240 -9.71 -11.58 27.59
C PHE A 240 -10.44 -12.88 28.00
N SER A 241 -11.32 -12.77 29.00
CA SER A 241 -12.16 -13.85 29.51
C SER A 241 -13.34 -14.08 28.59
N LEU A 242 -13.52 -15.33 28.16
CA LEU A 242 -14.64 -15.73 27.30
C LEU A 242 -15.93 -16.01 28.09
N THR A 243 -15.84 -16.15 29.41
CA THR A 243 -16.93 -16.68 30.25
C THR A 243 -17.31 -15.78 31.43
N GLY A 244 -16.71 -14.60 31.59
CA GLY A 244 -16.95 -13.78 32.78
C GLY A 244 -16.23 -12.44 32.84
N ILE A 245 -16.00 -11.96 34.06
CA ILE A 245 -15.38 -10.67 34.38
C ILE A 245 -13.87 -10.76 34.14
N ASN A 246 -13.29 -9.89 33.30
CA ASN A 246 -11.83 -9.78 33.20
C ASN A 246 -11.27 -9.15 34.47
N ASN A 247 -10.16 -9.69 34.97
CA ASN A 247 -9.37 -9.07 36.04
C ASN A 247 -8.52 -7.93 35.46
N VAL A 248 -9.17 -6.88 34.97
CA VAL A 248 -8.53 -5.64 34.52
C VAL A 248 -8.73 -4.55 35.56
N THR A 249 -7.73 -3.69 35.74
CA THR A 249 -7.80 -2.54 36.65
C THR A 249 -7.91 -1.24 35.87
N GLU A 250 -8.13 -0.11 36.54
CA GLU A 250 -8.17 1.20 35.86
C GLU A 250 -6.81 1.56 35.24
N GLU A 251 -5.69 1.04 35.76
CA GLU A 251 -4.36 1.25 35.18
C GLU A 251 -4.15 0.47 33.86
N ASP A 252 -4.94 -0.58 33.62
CA ASP A 252 -4.91 -1.33 32.36
C ASP A 252 -5.65 -0.60 31.24
N LYS A 253 -6.53 0.35 31.57
CA LYS A 253 -7.35 1.07 30.59
C LYS A 253 -6.54 2.13 29.85
N VAL A 254 -6.68 2.13 28.53
CA VAL A 254 -6.06 3.10 27.64
C VAL A 254 -6.95 4.32 27.50
N LYS A 255 -6.34 5.51 27.65
CA LYS A 255 -7.03 6.78 27.40
C LYS A 255 -6.99 7.11 25.93
N TRP A 256 -8.15 7.45 25.39
CA TRP A 256 -8.33 7.90 24.02
C TRP A 256 -8.66 9.38 24.01
N ALA A 257 -7.97 10.13 23.16
CA ALA A 257 -8.22 11.54 22.93
C ALA A 257 -8.68 11.76 21.48
N GLY A 258 -9.92 12.22 21.32
CA GLY A 258 -10.41 12.74 20.05
C GLY A 258 -9.81 14.11 19.78
N ILE A 259 -9.50 14.38 18.51
CA ILE A 259 -9.04 15.70 18.08
C ILE A 259 -9.81 16.23 16.87
N PRO A 260 -11.16 16.24 16.89
CA PRO A 260 -11.91 16.84 15.80
C PRO A 260 -11.38 18.24 15.48
N SER A 261 -11.03 18.48 14.21
CA SER A 261 -10.65 19.78 13.68
C SER A 261 -9.32 20.40 14.16
N LYS A 262 -8.39 19.62 14.75
CA LYS A 262 -7.01 20.09 15.02
C LYS A 262 -5.98 19.53 14.04
N GLN A 263 -4.84 20.21 13.97
CA GLN A 263 -3.69 19.81 13.17
C GLN A 263 -3.03 18.56 13.77
N TYR A 264 -3.06 17.43 13.07
CA TYR A 264 -2.42 16.17 13.47
C TYR A 264 -0.91 16.33 13.72
N MET A 265 -0.27 17.27 13.04
CA MET A 265 1.14 17.58 13.27
C MET A 265 1.45 18.07 14.69
N GLU A 266 0.47 18.59 15.44
CA GLU A 266 0.65 18.91 16.87
C GLU A 266 1.01 17.67 17.70
N ILE A 267 0.60 16.48 17.27
CA ILE A 267 0.89 15.21 17.92
C ILE A 267 2.00 14.46 17.20
N ALA A 268 1.94 14.38 15.87
CA ALA A 268 2.96 13.68 15.08
C ALA A 268 4.37 14.24 15.35
N ALA A 269 4.51 15.57 15.48
CA ALA A 269 5.80 16.19 15.78
C ALA A 269 6.38 15.73 17.13
N THR A 270 5.56 15.35 18.12
CA THR A 270 6.05 14.87 19.43
C THR A 270 6.72 13.49 19.34
N ALA A 271 6.37 12.71 18.31
CA ALA A 271 6.98 11.42 18.02
C ALA A 271 8.21 11.53 17.11
N CYS A 272 8.58 12.74 16.69
CA CYS A 272 9.72 12.97 15.83
C CYS A 272 11.02 13.25 16.61
N PRO A 273 12.19 12.95 16.01
CA PRO A 273 13.48 13.34 16.57
C PRO A 273 13.56 14.87 16.81
N PRO A 274 14.18 15.35 17.90
CA PRO A 274 14.30 16.78 18.20
C PRO A 274 14.93 17.62 17.07
N GLU A 275 15.85 17.04 16.32
CA GLU A 275 16.58 17.64 15.20
C GLU A 275 15.83 17.59 13.86
N SER A 276 14.68 16.90 13.82
CA SER A 276 13.87 16.79 12.61
C SER A 276 13.22 18.14 12.23
N PRO A 277 12.95 18.39 10.93
CA PRO A 277 12.19 19.56 10.49
C PRO A 277 10.86 19.76 11.24
N ALA A 278 10.17 18.69 11.65
CA ALA A 278 8.93 18.79 12.41
C ALA A 278 9.09 19.38 13.82
N ARG A 279 10.29 19.29 14.42
CA ARG A 279 10.58 19.82 15.78
C ARG A 279 11.55 20.99 15.79
N ASN A 280 12.23 21.26 14.69
CA ASN A 280 13.19 22.34 14.59
C ASN A 280 12.65 23.49 13.71
N PRO A 281 12.14 24.58 14.31
CA PRO A 281 11.54 25.69 13.57
C PRO A 281 12.56 26.54 12.77
N ILE A 282 13.87 26.29 12.96
CA ILE A 282 14.93 26.98 12.22
C ILE A 282 15.11 26.37 10.83
N LEU A 283 14.80 25.08 10.64
CA LEU A 283 14.94 24.40 9.37
C LEU A 283 13.86 24.87 8.38
N SER A 284 14.31 25.35 7.23
CA SER A 284 13.44 25.75 6.13
C SER A 284 12.83 24.53 5.41
N ILE A 285 11.74 24.77 4.69
CA ILE A 285 11.11 23.75 3.83
C ILE A 285 12.10 23.30 2.75
N GLN A 286 12.93 24.21 2.21
CA GLN A 286 13.91 23.90 1.18
C GLN A 286 15.02 22.97 1.68
N GLU A 287 15.47 23.16 2.93
CA GLU A 287 16.43 22.25 3.56
C GLU A 287 15.82 20.86 3.84
N ALA A 288 14.53 20.80 4.20
CA ALA A 288 13.81 19.54 4.31
C ALA A 288 13.66 18.85 2.93
N ASP A 289 13.36 19.61 1.88
CA ASP A 289 13.25 19.14 0.50
C ASP A 289 14.55 18.52 -0.03
N GLY A 290 15.70 19.10 0.33
CA GLY A 290 17.01 18.53 -0.01
C GLY A 290 17.27 17.12 0.54
N ARG A 291 16.47 16.63 1.50
CA ARG A 291 16.60 15.27 2.07
C ARG A 291 15.95 14.19 1.20
N TYR A 292 15.03 14.55 0.32
CA TYR A 292 14.26 13.58 -0.46
C TYR A 292 13.99 13.98 -1.90
N LYS A 293 14.38 15.18 -2.34
CA LYS A 293 14.30 15.63 -3.73
C LYS A 293 15.66 15.73 -4.38
N ILE A 294 15.71 15.57 -5.69
CA ILE A 294 16.88 15.93 -6.50
C ILE A 294 17.00 17.46 -6.52
N PRO A 295 18.13 18.06 -6.07
CA PRO A 295 18.34 19.49 -6.18
C PRO A 295 18.16 20.00 -7.62
N GLY A 296 17.50 21.15 -7.80
CA GLY A 296 17.19 21.73 -9.11
C GLY A 296 16.01 21.05 -9.82
N ALA A 297 16.03 19.73 -9.98
CA ALA A 297 14.97 18.97 -10.66
C ALA A 297 13.68 18.82 -9.82
N GLY A 298 13.81 18.81 -8.49
CA GLY A 298 12.70 18.70 -7.54
C GLY A 298 11.92 17.38 -7.58
N LEU A 299 12.45 16.36 -8.25
CA LEU A 299 11.88 15.01 -8.31
C LEU A 299 12.13 14.26 -7.00
N VAL A 300 11.16 13.45 -6.55
CA VAL A 300 11.34 12.58 -5.37
C VAL A 300 12.44 11.55 -5.61
N SER A 301 13.56 11.67 -4.91
CA SER A 301 14.70 10.74 -4.96
C SER A 301 14.70 9.69 -3.84
N ASN A 302 13.95 9.94 -2.76
CA ASN A 302 13.79 9.03 -1.63
C ASN A 302 12.32 8.98 -1.20
N PHE A 303 11.62 7.92 -1.61
CA PHE A 303 10.20 7.74 -1.35
C PHE A 303 9.88 7.62 0.15
N ASN A 304 10.69 6.87 0.91
CA ASN A 304 10.49 6.69 2.35
C ASN A 304 10.56 8.03 3.11
N THR A 305 11.44 8.93 2.69
CA THR A 305 11.54 10.26 3.27
C THR A 305 10.45 11.21 2.76
N SER A 306 9.96 11.05 1.52
CA SER A 306 8.85 11.86 1.00
C SER A 306 7.50 11.60 1.68
N SER A 307 7.37 10.48 2.41
CA SER A 307 6.21 10.14 3.23
C SER A 307 6.48 10.27 4.74
N ASP A 308 7.67 10.73 5.15
CA ASP A 308 8.07 10.87 6.56
C ASP A 308 7.61 12.22 7.12
N LEU A 309 6.60 12.22 8.00
CA LEU A 309 6.05 13.44 8.60
C LEU A 309 7.05 14.23 9.45
N CYS A 310 8.12 13.59 9.94
CA CYS A 310 9.19 14.29 10.65
C CYS A 310 10.02 15.18 9.70
N VAL A 311 10.01 14.87 8.39
CA VAL A 311 10.68 15.65 7.36
C VAL A 311 9.68 16.52 6.58
N VAL A 312 8.65 15.91 5.98
CA VAL A 312 7.73 16.62 5.09
C VAL A 312 6.59 17.33 5.81
N GLY A 313 6.27 16.92 7.04
CA GLY A 313 5.13 17.40 7.81
C GLY A 313 4.96 18.92 7.83
N PRO A 314 6.02 19.71 8.11
CA PRO A 314 5.93 21.18 8.06
C PRO A 314 5.45 21.74 6.71
N ALA A 315 5.82 21.11 5.60
CA ALA A 315 5.48 21.56 4.25
C ALA A 315 4.07 21.13 3.81
N ILE A 316 3.52 20.05 4.38
CA ILE A 316 2.24 19.47 3.94
C ILE A 316 1.13 19.48 4.99
N LYS A 317 1.39 19.95 6.23
CA LYS A 317 0.41 19.98 7.33
C LYS A 317 -0.93 20.57 6.92
N ASP A 318 -0.91 21.59 6.06
CA ASP A 318 -2.06 22.35 5.59
C ASP A 318 -2.54 21.98 4.17
N LEU A 319 -1.98 20.90 3.62
CA LEU A 319 -2.16 20.45 2.23
C LEU A 319 -2.63 19.00 2.10
N HIS A 320 -2.68 18.26 3.21
CA HIS A 320 -3.15 16.88 3.26
C HIS A 320 -4.29 16.74 4.27
N GLY A 321 -5.47 16.28 3.84
CA GLY A 321 -6.68 16.32 4.67
C GLY A 321 -6.58 15.53 5.98
N PHE A 322 -5.85 14.40 6.01
CA PHE A 322 -5.55 13.71 7.28
C PHE A 322 -4.84 14.62 8.31
N LEU A 323 -3.98 15.54 7.85
CA LEU A 323 -3.16 16.36 8.73
C LEU A 323 -3.91 17.56 9.30
N PHE A 324 -4.77 18.24 8.54
CA PHE A 324 -5.46 19.44 9.03
C PHE A 324 -6.98 19.29 9.22
N SER A 325 -7.59 18.23 8.70
CA SER A 325 -9.04 18.06 8.74
C SER A 325 -9.46 16.60 8.66
N SER A 326 -8.89 15.77 9.53
CA SER A 326 -9.21 14.35 9.55
C SER A 326 -10.66 14.08 9.99
N SER A 327 -11.23 12.97 9.52
CA SER A 327 -12.63 12.60 9.76
C SER A 327 -12.86 11.83 11.07
N SER A 328 -11.86 11.13 11.59
CA SER A 328 -12.05 10.20 12.71
C SER A 328 -10.80 10.01 13.58
N ILE A 329 -9.97 11.04 13.81
CA ILE A 329 -8.82 10.86 14.72
C ILE A 329 -9.28 10.64 16.16
N SER A 330 -8.94 9.47 16.67
CA SER A 330 -8.90 9.13 18.08
C SER A 330 -7.52 8.56 18.38
N HIS A 331 -6.73 9.21 19.23
CA HIS A 331 -5.34 8.82 19.46
C HIS A 331 -5.05 8.44 20.91
N SER A 332 -3.96 7.71 21.11
CA SER A 332 -3.36 7.44 22.41
C SER A 332 -1.83 7.41 22.31
N ASP A 333 -1.14 7.76 23.39
CA ASP A 333 0.31 7.59 23.55
C ASP A 333 0.69 6.28 24.26
N ALA A 334 -0.33 5.50 24.68
CA ALA A 334 -0.13 4.25 25.39
C ALA A 334 0.49 3.15 24.54
N LEU A 335 1.32 2.32 25.17
CA LEU A 335 1.83 1.09 24.59
C LEU A 335 0.77 -0.02 24.69
N ILE A 336 -0.06 -0.15 23.66
CA ILE A 336 -1.06 -1.22 23.47
C ILE A 336 -0.97 -1.73 22.02
N PRO A 337 -0.95 -3.04 21.76
CA PRO A 337 -0.85 -3.56 20.40
C PRO A 337 -2.19 -3.46 19.67
N ILE A 338 -2.33 -2.44 18.81
CA ILE A 338 -3.48 -2.25 17.94
C ILE A 338 -3.05 -2.51 16.50
N PHE A 339 -3.76 -3.39 15.82
CA PHE A 339 -3.53 -3.77 14.43
C PHE A 339 -4.32 -2.82 13.51
N SER A 340 -3.63 -2.18 12.57
CA SER A 340 -4.21 -1.23 11.61
C SER A 340 -3.83 -1.58 10.18
N GLU A 341 -4.71 -1.26 9.23
CA GLU A 341 -4.52 -1.53 7.80
C GLU A 341 -3.44 -0.63 7.17
N CYS A 342 -3.22 0.54 7.76
CA CYS A 342 -2.18 1.50 7.38
C CYS A 342 -1.79 2.37 8.57
N LYS A 343 -0.70 3.13 8.42
CA LYS A 343 -0.27 4.13 9.40
C LYS A 343 0.67 5.16 8.80
N VAL A 344 0.90 6.31 9.44
CA VAL A 344 2.02 7.18 9.05
C VAL A 344 3.29 6.80 9.84
N ASN A 345 4.46 7.30 9.43
CA ASN A 345 5.74 6.85 9.97
C ASN A 345 5.92 7.01 11.50
N VAL A 346 5.18 7.93 12.12
CA VAL A 346 5.22 8.20 13.56
C VAL A 346 4.27 7.33 14.39
N ASN A 347 3.41 6.56 13.72
CA ASN A 347 2.43 5.74 14.42
C ASN A 347 2.99 4.38 14.84
N ASN A 348 2.51 3.90 15.98
CA ASN A 348 2.93 2.65 16.60
C ASN A 348 1.94 1.51 16.43
N ASP A 349 0.89 1.71 15.62
CA ASP A 349 0.00 0.65 15.18
C ASP A 349 0.81 -0.46 14.48
N ILE A 350 0.36 -1.71 14.65
CA ILE A 350 0.93 -2.89 14.01
C ILE A 350 0.28 -3.06 12.64
N LEU A 351 1.06 -3.00 11.57
CA LEU A 351 0.52 -3.13 10.21
C LEU A 351 0.14 -4.58 9.90
N PHE A 352 -1.09 -4.76 9.43
CA PHE A 352 -1.54 -6.01 8.80
C PHE A 352 -2.04 -5.74 7.37
N PRO A 353 -2.09 -6.77 6.50
CA PRO A 353 -2.62 -6.60 5.16
C PRO A 353 -4.07 -6.12 5.19
N ALA A 354 -4.32 -4.96 4.57
CA ALA A 354 -5.63 -4.34 4.59
C ALA A 354 -6.74 -5.31 4.17
N ASN A 355 -7.89 -5.27 4.85
CA ASN A 355 -9.01 -6.17 4.56
C ASN A 355 -9.48 -6.05 3.10
N MET A 356 -9.35 -4.87 2.50
CA MET A 356 -9.69 -4.63 1.10
C MET A 356 -8.92 -5.51 0.10
N TYR A 357 -7.70 -5.93 0.44
CA TYR A 357 -6.91 -6.82 -0.39
C TYR A 357 -7.33 -8.29 -0.28
N TRP A 358 -8.04 -8.66 0.79
CA TRP A 358 -8.51 -10.02 1.05
C TRP A 358 -10.01 -10.23 0.76
N LYS A 359 -10.82 -9.20 0.94
CA LYS A 359 -12.30 -9.25 0.88
C LYS A 359 -12.87 -9.69 -0.48
N ASP A 360 -12.09 -9.62 -1.56
CA ASP A 360 -12.54 -9.85 -2.95
C ASP A 360 -13.67 -8.90 -3.37
N ASP A 361 -13.45 -7.60 -3.15
CA ASP A 361 -14.39 -6.54 -3.52
C ASP A 361 -14.04 -5.98 -4.90
N GLU A 362 -14.98 -5.95 -5.84
CA GLU A 362 -14.75 -5.51 -7.24
C GLU A 362 -14.26 -4.06 -7.36
N ARG A 363 -14.45 -3.23 -6.32
CA ARG A 363 -13.96 -1.85 -6.27
C ARG A 363 -12.44 -1.77 -6.08
N TYR A 364 -11.81 -2.83 -5.62
CA TYR A 364 -10.39 -2.87 -5.22
C TYR A 364 -9.62 -4.08 -5.76
N THR A 365 -10.32 -5.12 -6.22
CA THR A 365 -9.70 -6.35 -6.72
C THR A 365 -9.37 -6.21 -8.20
N TYR A 366 -8.14 -6.58 -8.57
CA TYR A 366 -7.73 -6.56 -9.97
C TYR A 366 -8.56 -7.55 -10.81
N ASN A 367 -9.05 -7.06 -11.95
CA ASN A 367 -9.68 -7.87 -12.97
C ASN A 367 -9.12 -7.47 -14.34
N GLY A 368 -8.42 -8.40 -14.99
CA GLY A 368 -7.72 -8.16 -16.25
C GLY A 368 -8.59 -8.22 -17.51
N VAL A 369 -9.91 -8.40 -17.41
CA VAL A 369 -10.80 -8.54 -18.59
C VAL A 369 -10.69 -7.36 -19.57
N GLU A 370 -10.49 -6.14 -19.05
CA GLU A 370 -10.35 -4.91 -19.86
C GLU A 370 -8.92 -4.37 -19.89
N ASP A 371 -7.96 -5.10 -19.32
CA ASP A 371 -6.56 -4.68 -19.25
C ASP A 371 -5.82 -4.99 -20.56
N ILE A 372 -5.95 -4.07 -21.51
CA ILE A 372 -5.38 -4.17 -22.86
C ILE A 372 -3.87 -3.92 -22.87
N ASP A 373 -3.19 -4.36 -23.93
CA ASP A 373 -1.74 -4.20 -24.08
C ASP A 373 -1.32 -2.73 -24.19
N TRP A 374 -0.12 -2.40 -23.67
CA TRP A 374 0.39 -1.04 -23.57
C TRP A 374 0.25 -0.20 -24.85
N LYS A 375 0.60 -0.78 -26.01
CA LYS A 375 0.51 -0.10 -27.32
C LYS A 375 -0.93 0.30 -27.70
N MET A 376 -1.94 -0.35 -27.12
CA MET A 376 -3.37 -0.11 -27.38
C MET A 376 -4.02 0.79 -26.31
N LYS A 377 -3.32 1.08 -25.21
CA LYS A 377 -3.85 1.91 -24.12
C LYS A 377 -3.91 3.38 -24.56
N ASN A 378 -4.93 4.08 -24.06
CA ASN A 378 -5.04 5.53 -24.19
C ASN A 378 -3.86 6.21 -23.49
N GLU A 379 -3.27 7.19 -24.15
CA GLU A 379 -2.20 8.03 -23.57
C GLU A 379 -2.79 9.08 -22.63
N THR A 380 -3.37 8.57 -21.54
CA THR A 380 -4.11 9.37 -20.56
C THR A 380 -3.65 9.05 -19.15
N LEU A 381 -3.45 10.08 -18.33
CA LEU A 381 -3.44 9.95 -16.88
C LEU A 381 -4.86 10.00 -16.36
N PHE A 382 -5.30 8.89 -15.75
CA PHE A 382 -6.68 8.71 -15.37
C PHE A 382 -6.88 8.70 -13.85
N TRP A 383 -7.94 9.36 -13.38
CA TRP A 383 -8.41 9.25 -12.00
C TRP A 383 -9.93 9.37 -11.85
N ARG A 384 -10.55 8.39 -11.17
CA ARG A 384 -11.92 8.48 -10.65
C ARG A 384 -12.09 8.06 -9.20
N GLY A 385 -12.84 8.88 -8.45
CA GLY A 385 -13.23 8.57 -7.08
C GLY A 385 -14.04 9.68 -6.41
N ALA A 386 -14.41 9.45 -5.14
CA ALA A 386 -15.12 10.43 -4.33
C ALA A 386 -14.19 11.54 -3.80
N THR A 387 -14.77 12.63 -3.32
CA THR A 387 -14.04 13.75 -2.70
C THR A 387 -13.43 13.42 -1.33
N SER A 388 -13.31 12.14 -0.93
CA SER A 388 -12.69 11.73 0.33
C SER A 388 -11.28 12.33 0.52
N GLY A 389 -10.74 12.32 1.73
CA GLY A 389 -9.44 12.94 2.01
C GLY A 389 -9.38 13.62 3.37
N GLY A 390 -10.54 14.02 3.87
CA GLY A 390 -10.74 14.77 5.11
C GLY A 390 -12.14 15.39 5.12
N ILE A 391 -12.48 16.06 6.22
CA ILE A 391 -13.73 16.81 6.36
C ILE A 391 -13.62 18.12 5.59
N GLN A 392 -14.48 18.31 4.60
CA GLN A 392 -14.46 19.47 3.72
C GLN A 392 -15.45 20.54 4.16
N THR A 393 -15.01 21.78 4.19
CA THR A 393 -15.84 22.98 4.41
C THR A 393 -15.60 23.98 3.29
N ALA A 394 -16.48 24.98 3.18
CA ALA A 394 -16.33 26.09 2.23
C ALA A 394 -14.93 26.76 2.29
N ASP A 395 -14.31 26.78 3.47
CA ASP A 395 -13.03 27.47 3.70
C ASP A 395 -11.78 26.61 3.45
N ASN A 396 -11.92 25.28 3.44
CA ASN A 396 -10.77 24.38 3.46
C ASN A 396 -10.64 23.48 2.23
N TRP A 397 -11.72 23.28 1.47
CA TRP A 397 -11.80 22.22 0.47
C TRP A 397 -10.75 22.35 -0.63
N SER A 398 -10.39 23.58 -1.00
CA SER A 398 -9.43 23.87 -2.08
C SER A 398 -8.00 23.46 -1.74
N ARG A 399 -7.69 23.25 -0.45
CA ARG A 399 -6.39 22.79 0.04
C ARG A 399 -6.28 21.27 0.18
N MET A 400 -7.38 20.54 0.04
CA MET A 400 -7.39 19.08 0.14
C MET A 400 -6.59 18.44 -1.01
N HIS A 401 -5.86 17.37 -0.72
CA HIS A 401 -4.92 16.77 -1.67
C HIS A 401 -5.58 16.25 -2.97
N ARG A 402 -6.84 15.79 -2.94
CA ARG A 402 -7.53 15.34 -4.17
C ARG A 402 -7.98 16.51 -5.06
N GLN A 403 -8.43 17.59 -4.44
CA GLN A 403 -8.89 18.81 -5.08
C GLN A 403 -7.71 19.57 -5.68
N ARG A 404 -6.57 19.56 -4.99
CA ARG A 404 -5.30 20.07 -5.53
C ARG A 404 -4.82 19.28 -6.74
N LEU A 405 -5.01 17.95 -6.76
CA LEU A 405 -4.70 17.15 -7.95
C LEU A 405 -5.67 17.47 -9.10
N GLU A 406 -6.96 17.66 -8.81
CA GLU A 406 -7.95 18.12 -9.80
C GLU A 406 -7.49 19.42 -10.47
N PHE A 407 -7.05 20.41 -9.68
CA PHE A 407 -6.52 21.66 -10.22
C PHE A 407 -5.27 21.48 -11.08
N LYS A 408 -4.45 20.45 -10.80
CA LYS A 408 -3.28 20.10 -11.61
C LYS A 408 -3.65 19.37 -12.89
N MET A 409 -4.81 18.72 -12.96
CA MET A 409 -5.26 17.95 -14.14
C MET A 409 -6.31 18.69 -14.99
N ASN A 410 -6.89 19.78 -14.51
CA ASN A 410 -7.95 20.52 -15.20
C ASN A 410 -7.41 21.72 -15.97
N GLY A 411 -7.41 21.66 -17.30
CA GLY A 411 -6.93 22.75 -18.18
C GLY A 411 -7.61 24.10 -17.92
N THR A 412 -8.89 24.13 -17.55
CA THR A 412 -9.61 25.37 -17.22
C THR A 412 -9.02 26.06 -15.99
N LYS A 413 -8.54 25.29 -15.00
CA LYS A 413 -7.90 25.82 -13.78
C LYS A 413 -6.46 26.23 -14.01
N LEU A 414 -5.92 25.92 -15.19
CA LEU A 414 -4.51 26.13 -15.55
C LEU A 414 -4.29 27.29 -16.51
N ILE A 415 -5.36 27.92 -17.03
CA ILE A 415 -5.27 29.07 -17.93
C ILE A 415 -4.37 30.16 -17.31
N GLY A 416 -3.32 30.54 -18.04
CA GLY A 416 -2.36 31.58 -17.64
C GLY A 416 -1.38 31.17 -16.53
N LYS A 417 -1.37 29.89 -16.12
CA LYS A 417 -0.40 29.35 -15.16
C LYS A 417 0.80 28.76 -15.88
N THR A 418 1.92 28.69 -15.16
CA THR A 418 3.14 28.04 -15.61
C THR A 418 3.53 26.93 -14.66
N GLU A 419 4.15 25.89 -15.21
CA GLU A 419 4.62 24.74 -14.46
C GLU A 419 6.06 24.42 -14.86
N ARG A 420 6.80 23.80 -13.95
CA ARG A 420 8.17 23.38 -14.20
C ARG A 420 8.18 22.03 -14.92
N VAL A 421 9.04 21.92 -15.93
CA VAL A 421 9.32 20.68 -16.67
C VAL A 421 10.82 20.43 -16.74
N LEU A 422 11.21 19.29 -17.33
CA LEU A 422 12.61 18.92 -17.56
C LEU A 422 12.89 18.96 -19.07
N PRO A 423 13.32 20.12 -19.63
CA PRO A 423 13.55 20.23 -21.06
C PRO A 423 14.67 19.32 -21.56
N CYS A 424 14.54 18.86 -22.79
CA CYS A 424 15.65 18.21 -23.46
C CYS A 424 16.78 19.19 -23.76
N ASN A 425 18.02 18.72 -23.60
CA ASN A 425 19.24 19.51 -23.77
C ASN A 425 19.45 20.62 -22.72
N ASP A 426 18.72 20.60 -21.59
CA ASP A 426 18.91 21.57 -20.52
C ASP A 426 20.22 21.32 -19.75
N GLN A 427 21.26 22.10 -20.07
CA GLN A 427 22.55 22.06 -19.39
C GLN A 427 22.52 22.78 -18.02
N SER A 428 21.43 23.48 -17.66
CA SER A 428 21.34 24.25 -16.40
C SER A 428 21.24 23.35 -15.15
N LEU A 429 20.75 22.12 -15.32
CA LEU A 429 20.80 21.07 -14.30
C LEU A 429 22.25 20.70 -13.89
N SER A 430 23.23 20.97 -14.77
CA SER A 430 24.66 20.76 -14.50
C SER A 430 25.30 21.90 -13.70
N SER A 431 24.73 23.11 -13.73
CA SER A 431 25.30 24.32 -13.13
C SER A 431 24.63 24.76 -11.83
N GLY A 432 23.57 24.08 -11.38
CA GLY A 432 22.84 24.43 -10.15
C GLY A 432 21.98 25.69 -10.27
N ASP A 433 21.99 26.34 -11.43
CA ASP A 433 21.08 27.43 -11.77
C ASP A 433 19.80 26.81 -12.34
N SER A 434 18.71 26.79 -11.57
CA SER A 434 17.39 26.48 -12.11
C SER A 434 16.96 27.59 -13.05
N ALA A 435 17.31 27.50 -14.34
CA ALA A 435 16.58 28.24 -15.35
C ALA A 435 15.12 27.77 -15.26
N SER A 436 14.20 28.66 -14.87
CA SER A 436 12.79 28.31 -14.71
C SER A 436 12.21 27.99 -16.09
N SER A 437 12.12 26.70 -16.41
CA SER A 437 11.28 26.22 -17.50
C SER A 437 9.83 26.59 -17.15
N ASN A 438 9.25 27.52 -17.91
CA ASN A 438 7.91 28.04 -17.65
C ASN A 438 6.94 27.41 -18.66
N PHE A 439 6.65 26.12 -18.50
CA PHE A 439 5.75 25.38 -19.40
C PHE A 439 4.30 25.84 -19.19
N GLN A 440 3.55 26.02 -20.28
CA GLN A 440 2.11 26.31 -20.26
C GLN A 440 1.33 24.98 -20.31
N PRO A 441 0.69 24.55 -19.21
CA PRO A 441 0.17 23.20 -19.11
C PRO A 441 -1.25 23.00 -19.64
N THR A 442 -1.97 24.07 -20.00
CA THR A 442 -3.42 24.02 -20.29
C THR A 442 -3.77 23.02 -21.40
N ASP A 443 -3.14 23.12 -22.56
CA ASP A 443 -3.47 22.27 -23.71
C ASP A 443 -3.04 20.82 -23.47
N PHE A 444 -1.85 20.64 -22.89
CA PHE A 444 -1.34 19.33 -22.50
C PHE A 444 -2.27 18.61 -21.51
N ALA A 445 -2.79 19.34 -20.51
CA ALA A 445 -3.73 18.79 -19.55
C ALA A 445 -5.07 18.39 -20.20
N ASN A 446 -5.59 19.23 -21.10
CA ASN A 446 -6.83 18.94 -21.83
C ASN A 446 -6.71 17.71 -22.74
N GLU A 447 -5.53 17.46 -23.29
CA GLU A 447 -5.25 16.33 -24.18
C GLU A 447 -4.99 15.03 -23.43
N HIS A 448 -4.24 15.09 -22.33
CA HIS A 448 -3.67 13.89 -21.71
C HIS A 448 -4.25 13.52 -20.34
N PHE A 449 -5.08 14.35 -19.70
CA PHE A 449 -5.55 14.08 -18.35
C PHE A 449 -7.08 13.91 -18.28
N ASP A 450 -7.53 12.84 -17.61
CA ASP A 450 -8.93 12.66 -17.26
C ASP A 450 -9.08 12.46 -15.75
N PHE A 451 -9.59 13.50 -15.10
CA PHE A 451 -9.88 13.50 -13.68
C PHE A 451 -11.38 13.69 -13.42
N GLY A 452 -11.87 13.13 -12.32
CA GLY A 452 -12.86 13.86 -11.53
C GLY A 452 -13.56 13.11 -10.43
N PHE A 453 -14.42 13.86 -9.76
CA PHE A 453 -15.17 13.41 -8.60
C PHE A 453 -16.46 12.73 -8.98
N THR A 454 -16.73 11.55 -8.44
CA THR A 454 -17.98 10.80 -8.69
C THR A 454 -19.05 11.14 -7.69
N ASP A 455 -18.65 11.45 -6.46
CA ASP A 455 -19.56 11.73 -5.36
C ASP A 455 -18.92 12.74 -4.39
N PRO A 456 -19.74 13.63 -3.81
CA PRO A 456 -19.36 14.31 -2.59
C PRO A 456 -19.24 13.31 -1.44
N MET A 457 -18.24 13.50 -0.59
CA MET A 457 -18.06 12.72 0.62
C MET A 457 -17.44 13.57 1.72
N ALA A 458 -17.88 13.34 2.96
CA ALA A 458 -17.29 13.94 4.16
C ALA A 458 -17.23 15.47 4.14
N CYS A 459 -18.35 16.15 3.88
CA CYS A 459 -18.43 17.62 3.93
C CYS A 459 -19.29 18.15 5.08
N MET A 460 -19.04 19.41 5.44
CA MET A 460 -19.90 20.24 6.28
C MET A 460 -20.15 21.59 5.59
N PRO A 461 -21.42 21.96 5.29
CA PRO A 461 -22.64 21.18 5.50
C PRO A 461 -22.67 19.88 4.67
N ALA A 462 -23.49 18.92 5.09
CA ALA A 462 -23.53 17.56 4.52
C ALA A 462 -23.91 17.50 3.03
N ASN A 463 -24.55 18.56 2.51
CA ASN A 463 -24.92 18.68 1.09
C ASN A 463 -23.74 19.13 0.19
N CYS A 464 -22.59 19.48 0.76
CA CYS A 464 -21.40 19.96 0.04
C CYS A 464 -21.70 21.09 -0.97
N GLU A 465 -22.64 21.99 -0.67
CA GLU A 465 -23.16 22.98 -1.63
C GLU A 465 -22.10 23.92 -2.21
N PHE A 466 -20.98 24.12 -1.50
CA PHE A 466 -19.83 24.89 -1.97
C PHE A 466 -19.15 24.29 -3.22
N TYR A 467 -19.45 23.04 -3.58
CA TYR A 467 -18.99 22.43 -4.84
C TYR A 467 -19.89 22.69 -6.04
N ASN A 468 -21.13 23.13 -5.85
CA ASN A 468 -22.11 23.20 -6.95
C ASN A 468 -21.65 24.07 -8.12
N ASP A 469 -20.97 25.19 -7.82
CA ASP A 469 -20.45 26.12 -8.83
C ASP A 469 -18.99 25.80 -9.25
N THR A 470 -18.38 24.78 -8.63
CA THR A 470 -16.98 24.43 -8.84
C THR A 470 -16.81 23.16 -9.66
N TYR A 471 -17.59 22.12 -9.37
CA TYR A 471 -17.41 20.78 -9.92
C TYR A 471 -18.68 20.24 -10.54
N THR A 472 -18.51 19.58 -11.68
CA THR A 472 -19.50 18.65 -12.22
C THR A 472 -19.03 17.23 -11.91
N TYR A 473 -19.84 16.49 -11.15
CA TYR A 473 -19.55 15.08 -10.89
C TYR A 473 -19.68 14.29 -12.20
N LYS A 474 -18.72 13.40 -12.50
CA LYS A 474 -18.88 12.42 -13.60
C LYS A 474 -19.25 11.06 -13.05
N GLU A 475 -19.69 10.18 -13.94
CA GLU A 475 -20.15 8.83 -13.60
C GLU A 475 -19.08 8.00 -12.90
N LYS A 476 -19.54 7.09 -12.04
CA LYS A 476 -18.71 6.02 -11.49
C LYS A 476 -18.39 5.05 -12.61
N ILE A 477 -17.13 4.64 -12.70
CA ILE A 477 -16.72 3.56 -13.59
C ILE A 477 -16.15 2.40 -12.77
N PRO A 478 -16.36 1.15 -13.23
CA PRO A 478 -15.72 -0.01 -12.61
C PRO A 478 -14.19 0.12 -12.61
N LEU A 479 -13.53 -0.57 -11.68
CA LEU A 479 -12.07 -0.52 -11.57
C LEU A 479 -11.38 -1.04 -12.86
N SER A 480 -11.89 -2.13 -13.45
CA SER A 480 -11.34 -2.72 -14.68
C SER A 480 -11.34 -1.76 -15.87
N HIS A 481 -12.37 -0.92 -15.99
CA HIS A 481 -12.49 0.06 -17.07
C HIS A 481 -11.38 1.13 -17.02
N GLN A 482 -10.71 1.32 -15.88
CA GLN A 482 -9.60 2.27 -15.76
C GLN A 482 -8.33 1.76 -16.46
N PHE A 483 -8.19 0.44 -16.62
CA PHE A 483 -6.99 -0.20 -17.16
C PHE A 483 -6.82 -0.02 -18.66
N VAL A 484 -7.72 0.67 -19.36
CA VAL A 484 -7.49 1.09 -20.75
C VAL A 484 -6.53 2.27 -20.88
N ASN A 485 -6.16 2.91 -19.77
CA ASN A 485 -5.30 4.10 -19.75
C ASN A 485 -3.86 3.73 -19.37
N LYS A 486 -2.87 4.37 -20.01
CA LYS A 486 -1.44 4.12 -19.75
C LYS A 486 -1.03 4.47 -18.32
N TYR A 487 -1.56 5.55 -17.74
CA TYR A 487 -1.11 6.05 -16.44
C TYR A 487 -2.26 6.11 -15.43
N LEU A 488 -2.00 5.63 -14.21
CA LEU A 488 -2.96 5.63 -13.12
C LEU A 488 -2.34 6.32 -11.90
N VAL A 489 -2.95 7.41 -11.43
CA VAL A 489 -2.50 8.11 -10.23
C VAL A 489 -3.23 7.61 -9.00
N ASP A 490 -2.46 7.22 -7.99
CA ASP A 490 -2.94 6.81 -6.67
C ASP A 490 -2.61 7.88 -5.64
N ILE A 491 -3.66 8.37 -4.98
CA ILE A 491 -3.58 9.37 -3.93
C ILE A 491 -4.44 8.94 -2.75
N ASP A 492 -4.01 9.34 -1.57
CA ASP A 492 -4.68 9.03 -0.32
C ASP A 492 -6.16 9.47 -0.31
N GLY A 493 -6.97 8.79 0.49
CA GLY A 493 -8.31 9.19 0.88
C GLY A 493 -8.32 9.65 2.33
N HIS A 494 -9.30 9.18 3.11
CA HIS A 494 -9.24 9.35 4.57
C HIS A 494 -8.00 8.71 5.19
N SER A 495 -7.50 7.65 4.55
CA SER A 495 -6.19 7.04 4.76
C SER A 495 -5.64 6.51 3.42
N PHE A 496 -4.90 5.40 3.40
CA PHE A 496 -4.39 4.79 2.18
C PHE A 496 -5.49 4.49 1.13
N SER A 497 -5.09 4.26 -0.12
CA SER A 497 -5.98 3.88 -1.21
C SER A 497 -5.99 2.37 -1.43
N GLY A 498 -7.14 1.73 -1.18
CA GLY A 498 -7.30 0.28 -1.43
C GLY A 498 -7.19 -0.14 -2.90
N ARG A 499 -7.07 0.80 -3.85
CA ARG A 499 -6.90 0.49 -5.29
C ARG A 499 -5.45 0.16 -5.65
N TRP A 500 -4.50 0.50 -4.78
CA TRP A 500 -3.07 0.49 -5.12
C TRP A 500 -2.57 -0.86 -5.60
N ARG A 501 -2.94 -1.93 -4.90
CA ARG A 501 -2.59 -3.31 -5.30
C ARG A 501 -3.07 -3.65 -6.71
N ALA A 502 -4.29 -3.26 -7.08
CA ALA A 502 -4.82 -3.54 -8.40
C ALA A 502 -4.16 -2.70 -9.50
N PHE A 503 -3.76 -1.47 -9.19
CA PHE A 503 -3.00 -0.64 -10.12
C PHE A 503 -1.64 -1.27 -10.45
N LEU A 504 -0.93 -1.77 -9.43
CA LEU A 504 0.33 -2.49 -9.62
C LEU A 504 0.16 -3.79 -10.43
N LEU A 505 -0.96 -4.50 -10.30
CA LEU A 505 -1.24 -5.73 -11.07
C LEU A 505 -1.67 -5.46 -12.52
N SER A 506 -2.06 -4.23 -12.84
CA SER A 506 -2.46 -3.85 -14.20
C SER A 506 -1.27 -3.66 -15.13
N LYS A 507 -1.52 -3.62 -16.45
CA LYS A 507 -0.49 -3.24 -17.44
C LYS A 507 -0.25 -1.73 -17.50
N SER A 508 -0.86 -0.92 -16.63
CA SER A 508 -0.71 0.53 -16.58
C SER A 508 0.43 0.94 -15.63
N LEU A 509 1.00 2.13 -15.84
CA LEU A 509 2.00 2.69 -14.95
C LEU A 509 1.33 3.37 -13.75
N GLY A 510 1.58 2.83 -12.55
CA GLY A 510 1.18 3.46 -11.29
C GLY A 510 2.07 4.64 -10.90
N ILE A 511 1.43 5.76 -10.56
CA ILE A 511 2.07 6.97 -10.01
C ILE A 511 1.48 7.20 -8.62
N LYS A 512 2.28 7.26 -7.56
CA LYS A 512 1.78 7.27 -6.17
C LYS A 512 2.24 8.49 -5.38
N ALA A 513 1.28 9.22 -4.80
CA ALA A 513 1.52 10.21 -3.75
C ALA A 513 0.78 9.78 -2.47
N THR A 514 1.54 9.49 -1.41
CA THR A 514 0.98 9.05 -0.13
C THR A 514 1.83 9.52 1.05
N ILE A 515 1.22 9.60 2.23
CA ILE A 515 1.91 9.67 3.52
C ILE A 515 1.76 8.38 4.34
N PHE A 516 0.91 7.45 3.90
CA PHE A 516 0.64 6.21 4.61
C PHE A 516 1.59 5.10 4.20
N ARG A 517 1.90 4.26 5.17
CA ARG A 517 2.61 3.00 5.03
C ARG A 517 1.64 1.83 5.10
N GLU A 518 1.94 0.83 4.30
CA GLU A 518 1.20 -0.43 4.19
C GLU A 518 2.15 -1.63 4.36
N TRP A 519 1.59 -2.81 4.63
CA TRP A 519 2.33 -4.06 4.90
C TRP A 519 3.34 -4.46 3.80
N HIS A 520 3.13 -4.02 2.56
CA HIS A 520 3.91 -4.41 1.40
C HIS A 520 5.01 -3.41 1.01
N ASP A 521 5.16 -2.29 1.71
CA ASP A 521 6.05 -1.23 1.24
C ASP A 521 7.54 -1.64 1.23
N SER A 522 7.95 -2.57 2.10
CA SER A 522 9.32 -3.09 2.14
C SER A 522 9.72 -3.89 0.88
N ARG A 523 8.73 -4.42 0.16
CA ARG A 523 8.91 -5.22 -1.06
C ARG A 523 8.74 -4.39 -2.35
N LEU A 524 8.32 -3.12 -2.27
CA LEU A 524 8.12 -2.26 -3.45
C LEU A 524 9.22 -1.20 -3.58
N PHE A 525 9.71 -1.01 -4.80
CA PHE A 525 10.82 -0.10 -5.10
C PHE A 525 10.30 1.03 -5.99
N ALA A 526 10.25 2.25 -5.46
CA ALA A 526 10.03 3.46 -6.24
C ALA A 526 11.07 3.58 -7.36
N TRP A 527 10.67 4.12 -8.51
CA TRP A 527 11.47 4.20 -9.75
C TRP A 527 11.81 2.84 -10.38
N ARG A 528 11.10 1.78 -9.96
CA ARG A 528 11.16 0.46 -10.59
C ARG A 528 9.77 -0.14 -10.77
N HIS A 529 9.01 -0.19 -9.68
CA HIS A 529 7.67 -0.77 -9.68
C HIS A 529 6.58 0.30 -9.83
N PHE A 530 6.90 1.55 -9.54
CA PHE A 530 6.02 2.71 -9.68
C PHE A 530 6.82 4.01 -9.70
N VAL A 531 6.17 5.11 -10.06
CA VAL A 531 6.74 6.46 -9.99
C VAL A 531 6.23 7.18 -8.74
N PRO A 532 7.10 7.61 -7.82
CA PRO A 532 6.67 8.41 -6.68
C PRO A 532 6.34 9.84 -7.11
N LEU A 533 5.28 10.41 -6.52
CA LEU A 533 4.81 11.78 -6.74
C LEU A 533 4.82 12.52 -5.40
N ASP A 534 5.33 13.76 -5.38
CA ASP A 534 5.35 14.58 -4.18
C ASP A 534 3.93 14.93 -3.71
N ASN A 535 3.68 14.93 -2.39
CA ASN A 535 2.38 15.30 -1.82
C ASN A 535 1.98 16.78 -2.07
N ARG A 536 2.90 17.63 -2.53
CA ARG A 536 2.63 18.99 -3.03
C ARG A 536 2.45 19.06 -4.55
N TYR A 537 2.71 18.00 -5.30
CA TYR A 537 2.54 17.93 -6.75
C TYR A 537 3.36 18.99 -7.52
N ASP A 538 4.51 19.39 -6.99
CA ASP A 538 5.43 20.37 -7.62
C ASP A 538 6.43 19.71 -8.60
N ASP A 539 6.42 18.38 -8.67
CA ASP A 539 7.09 17.52 -9.65
C ASP A 539 6.13 16.92 -10.69
N PHE A 540 4.82 17.15 -10.56
CA PHE A 540 3.79 16.54 -11.41
C PHE A 540 4.02 16.75 -12.91
N TYR A 541 4.21 18.00 -13.34
CA TYR A 541 4.41 18.29 -14.77
C TYR A 541 5.78 17.86 -15.28
N ALA A 542 6.82 17.87 -14.44
CA ALA A 542 8.12 17.32 -14.78
C ALA A 542 8.03 15.82 -15.09
N LEU A 543 7.24 15.07 -14.31
CA LEU A 543 7.00 13.63 -14.54
C LEU A 543 6.15 13.39 -15.78
N MET A 544 4.99 14.05 -15.90
CA MET A 544 4.04 13.72 -16.96
C MET A 544 4.56 14.13 -18.34
N THR A 545 5.24 15.27 -18.45
CA THR A 545 5.86 15.68 -19.71
C THR A 545 7.06 14.82 -20.08
N TYR A 546 7.80 14.27 -19.10
CA TYR A 546 8.90 13.34 -19.39
C TYR A 546 8.40 12.05 -20.06
N PHE A 547 7.34 11.43 -19.55
CA PHE A 547 6.84 10.17 -20.10
C PHE A 547 6.11 10.34 -21.43
N ILE A 548 5.25 11.36 -21.53
CA ILE A 548 4.40 11.59 -22.71
C ILE A 548 5.19 12.33 -23.82
N GLY A 549 6.15 13.16 -23.43
CA GLY A 549 6.82 14.12 -24.30
C GLY A 549 5.99 15.39 -24.50
N THR A 550 6.60 16.42 -25.08
CA THR A 550 5.89 17.59 -25.61
C THR A 550 6.10 17.68 -27.12
N GLY A 551 5.24 18.41 -27.83
CA GLY A 551 5.34 18.54 -29.28
C GLY A 551 6.71 19.09 -29.72
N THR A 552 7.24 18.60 -30.84
CA THR A 552 8.56 19.03 -31.39
C THR A 552 8.62 20.51 -31.77
N ASN A 553 7.46 21.16 -31.92
CA ASN A 553 7.35 22.60 -32.19
C ASN A 553 7.51 23.47 -30.93
N ASN A 554 7.61 22.87 -29.75
CA ASN A 554 7.79 23.56 -28.48
C ASN A 554 9.26 23.96 -28.31
N THR A 555 9.68 25.11 -28.84
CA THR A 555 11.12 25.49 -28.83
C THR A 555 11.41 26.72 -27.98
N THR A 556 10.44 27.29 -27.27
CA THR A 556 10.60 28.53 -26.51
C THR A 556 10.83 28.25 -25.02
N SER A 557 11.40 29.23 -24.31
CA SER A 557 11.55 29.14 -22.84
C SER A 557 10.20 29.04 -22.09
N SER A 558 9.13 29.55 -22.70
CA SER A 558 7.75 29.49 -22.21
C SER A 558 6.98 28.25 -22.65
N ASN A 559 7.55 27.42 -23.52
CA ASN A 559 6.99 26.14 -23.94
C ASN A 559 8.14 25.27 -24.49
N PRO A 560 8.96 24.69 -23.60
CA PRO A 560 10.15 23.98 -24.00
C PRO A 560 9.85 22.55 -24.49
N HIS A 561 10.74 22.04 -25.32
CA HIS A 561 10.66 20.68 -25.83
C HIS A 561 11.10 19.69 -24.75
N VAL A 562 10.30 18.65 -24.53
CA VAL A 562 10.62 17.50 -23.68
C VAL A 562 10.48 16.26 -24.54
N ALA A 563 11.55 15.47 -24.66
CA ALA A 563 11.48 14.21 -25.39
C ALA A 563 10.57 13.21 -24.68
N ARG A 564 9.94 12.38 -25.50
CA ARG A 564 9.05 11.31 -25.07
C ARG A 564 9.84 10.11 -24.54
N HIS A 565 9.39 9.54 -23.42
CA HIS A 565 9.98 8.35 -22.80
C HIS A 565 8.93 7.24 -22.59
N ASP A 566 8.15 6.91 -23.63
CA ASP A 566 7.06 5.93 -23.57
C ASP A 566 7.56 4.51 -23.24
N LYS A 567 8.68 4.09 -23.83
CA LYS A 567 9.31 2.79 -23.57
C LYS A 567 9.78 2.65 -22.12
N THR A 568 10.27 3.74 -21.53
CA THR A 568 10.60 3.80 -20.10
C THR A 568 9.34 3.61 -19.24
N ALA A 569 8.25 4.31 -19.57
CA ALA A 569 6.97 4.14 -18.87
C ALA A 569 6.43 2.71 -18.98
N GLN A 570 6.48 2.11 -20.18
CA GLN A 570 6.10 0.72 -20.42
C GLN A 570 6.94 -0.26 -19.59
N THR A 571 8.25 0.00 -19.51
CA THR A 571 9.18 -0.84 -18.74
C THR A 571 8.84 -0.81 -17.26
N LEU A 572 8.58 0.38 -16.69
CA LEU A 572 8.15 0.53 -15.30
C LEU A 572 6.82 -0.18 -15.03
N ALA A 573 5.81 0.01 -15.89
CA ALA A 573 4.51 -0.65 -15.76
C ALA A 573 4.66 -2.18 -15.75
N ARG A 574 5.43 -2.71 -16.69
CA ARG A 574 5.72 -4.15 -16.78
C ARG A 574 6.47 -4.65 -15.55
N GLN A 575 7.51 -3.94 -15.09
CA GLN A 575 8.29 -4.32 -13.91
C GLN A 575 7.43 -4.31 -12.64
N GLY A 576 6.57 -3.30 -12.47
CA GLY A 576 5.61 -3.22 -11.37
C GLY A 576 4.67 -4.41 -11.35
N ARG A 577 4.07 -4.73 -12.51
CA ARG A 577 3.18 -5.88 -12.67
C ARG A 577 3.85 -7.22 -12.41
N GLU A 578 4.96 -7.50 -13.09
CA GLU A 578 5.70 -8.76 -12.94
C GLU A 578 6.16 -9.01 -11.49
N TRP A 579 6.40 -7.94 -10.74
CA TRP A 579 6.78 -8.04 -9.34
C TRP A 579 5.57 -8.19 -8.42
N ALA A 580 4.51 -7.41 -8.64
CA ALA A 580 3.25 -7.52 -7.88
C ALA A 580 2.64 -8.92 -7.97
N GLU A 581 2.70 -9.55 -9.15
CA GLU A 581 2.26 -10.94 -9.38
C GLU A 581 3.08 -11.98 -8.58
N LYS A 582 4.24 -11.60 -8.02
CA LYS A 582 5.13 -12.49 -7.23
C LYS A 582 5.11 -12.23 -5.74
N VAL A 583 4.81 -11.01 -5.29
CA VAL A 583 5.01 -10.61 -3.89
C VAL A 583 3.78 -10.01 -3.23
N LEU A 584 2.69 -9.79 -3.97
CA LEU A 584 1.43 -9.23 -3.45
C LEU A 584 0.27 -10.21 -3.61
N ARG A 585 0.52 -11.51 -3.77
CA ARG A 585 -0.55 -12.51 -3.95
C ARG A 585 -1.29 -12.75 -2.63
N ASN A 586 -2.38 -13.50 -2.70
CA ASN A 586 -3.14 -13.86 -1.50
C ASN A 586 -2.30 -14.75 -0.57
N GLU A 587 -1.42 -15.57 -1.14
CA GLU A 587 -0.45 -16.38 -0.43
C GLU A 587 0.60 -15.53 0.30
N ASP A 588 1.01 -14.39 -0.28
CA ASP A 588 1.95 -13.47 0.37
C ASP A 588 1.26 -12.71 1.53
N ILE A 589 -0.03 -12.40 1.40
CA ILE A 589 -0.88 -11.87 2.48
C ILE A 589 -0.98 -12.88 3.63
N GLU A 590 -1.29 -14.15 3.33
CA GLU A 590 -1.35 -15.23 4.32
C GLU A 590 0.02 -15.42 5.00
N ALA A 591 1.12 -15.45 4.24
CA ALA A 591 2.47 -15.62 4.77
C ALA A 591 2.88 -14.46 5.70
N TYR A 592 2.57 -13.22 5.34
CA TYR A 592 2.82 -12.05 6.19
C TYR A 592 2.00 -12.11 7.48
N MET A 593 0.69 -12.36 7.39
CA MET A 593 -0.18 -12.41 8.56
C MET A 593 0.19 -13.57 9.49
N TYR A 594 0.51 -14.74 8.93
CA TYR A 594 0.96 -15.88 9.71
C TYR A 594 2.29 -15.56 10.43
N ARG A 595 3.27 -14.97 9.73
CA ARG A 595 4.52 -14.55 10.37
C ARG A 595 4.27 -13.55 11.49
N LEU A 596 3.47 -12.53 11.22
CA LEU A 596 3.13 -11.46 12.17
C LEU A 596 2.57 -12.02 13.47
N LEU A 597 1.65 -12.99 13.38
CA LEU A 597 1.01 -13.56 14.57
C LEU A 597 1.93 -14.53 15.34
N LEU A 598 2.90 -15.17 14.69
CA LEU A 598 3.95 -15.90 15.42
C LEU A 598 4.87 -14.95 16.20
N GLU A 599 5.31 -13.86 15.56
CA GLU A 599 6.14 -12.85 16.23
C GLU A 599 5.38 -12.16 17.37
N TYR A 600 4.12 -11.78 17.13
CA TYR A 600 3.26 -11.20 18.15
C TYR A 600 3.01 -12.17 19.31
N GLY A 601 2.72 -13.44 19.01
CA GLY A 601 2.56 -14.51 19.99
C GLY A 601 3.78 -14.62 20.90
N ARG A 602 5.00 -14.49 20.35
CA ARG A 602 6.22 -14.46 21.15
C ARG A 602 6.33 -13.20 22.01
N VAL A 603 6.04 -12.01 21.48
CA VAL A 603 6.11 -10.74 22.25
C VAL A 603 5.26 -10.81 23.52
N ILE A 604 4.10 -11.45 23.42
CA ILE A 604 3.14 -11.61 24.53
C ILE A 604 3.32 -12.92 25.29
N ASP A 605 4.39 -13.68 25.11
CA ASP A 605 4.64 -14.92 25.86
C ASP A 605 5.38 -14.64 27.18
N ASP A 606 4.97 -15.27 28.28
CA ASP A 606 5.62 -15.09 29.60
C ASP A 606 7.09 -15.53 29.60
N ASN A 607 7.45 -16.49 28.74
CA ASN A 607 8.80 -17.01 28.54
C ASN A 607 9.45 -16.49 27.25
N ARG A 608 9.01 -15.35 26.70
CA ARG A 608 9.48 -14.80 25.40
C ARG A 608 11.00 -14.74 25.20
N ASN A 609 11.76 -14.64 26.30
CA ASN A 609 13.23 -14.58 26.30
C ASN A 609 13.90 -15.96 26.21
N SER A 610 13.21 -17.04 26.57
CA SER A 610 13.72 -18.42 26.60
C SER A 610 13.03 -19.36 25.61
N ILE A 611 12.13 -18.84 24.77
CA ILE A 611 11.51 -19.58 23.67
C ILE A 611 12.03 -19.14 22.31
N GLY A 612 11.99 -20.07 21.35
CA GLY A 612 12.37 -19.87 19.96
C GLY A 612 13.09 -21.07 19.35
N TYR A 613 13.17 -21.07 18.02
CA TYR A 613 13.87 -22.09 17.26
C TYR A 613 15.40 -21.95 17.41
N HIS A 614 16.01 -22.83 18.22
CA HIS A 614 17.46 -22.80 18.51
C HIS A 614 18.32 -23.66 17.56
N GLY A 615 17.72 -24.53 16.75
CA GLY A 615 18.42 -25.42 15.82
C GLY A 615 19.23 -24.70 14.73
N ASP A 616 19.97 -25.45 13.91
CA ASP A 616 20.79 -24.89 12.82
C ASP A 616 20.09 -24.92 11.44
N GLY A 617 18.86 -25.41 11.38
CA GLY A 617 18.04 -25.51 10.18
C GLY A 617 18.38 -26.69 9.26
N SER A 618 19.29 -27.59 9.66
CA SER A 618 19.71 -28.72 8.83
C SER A 618 18.62 -29.77 8.60
N GLU A 619 17.58 -29.80 9.44
CA GLU A 619 16.47 -30.76 9.33
C GLU A 619 15.57 -30.55 8.11
N LEU A 620 15.58 -29.35 7.52
CA LEU A 620 14.82 -29.06 6.29
C LEU A 620 15.66 -29.15 5.02
N LYS A 621 16.89 -29.68 5.10
CA LYS A 621 17.76 -29.84 3.92
C LYS A 621 17.10 -30.66 2.81
N GLU A 622 16.51 -31.81 3.13
CA GLU A 622 15.84 -32.65 2.13
C GLU A 622 14.60 -31.98 1.52
N PHE A 623 13.88 -31.19 2.34
CA PHE A 623 12.73 -30.39 1.88
C PHE A 623 13.18 -29.32 0.87
N ASP A 624 14.25 -28.57 1.19
CA ASP A 624 14.79 -27.53 0.30
C ASP A 624 15.33 -28.11 -1.02
N GLU A 625 15.98 -29.28 -0.96
CA GLU A 625 16.45 -30.01 -2.15
C GLU A 625 15.30 -30.53 -3.02
N HIS A 626 14.13 -30.80 -2.45
CA HIS A 626 12.97 -31.25 -3.21
C HIS A 626 12.31 -30.11 -4.00
N LEU A 627 12.26 -28.91 -3.43
CA LEU A 627 11.66 -27.72 -4.07
C LEU A 627 12.52 -27.10 -5.17
N THR A 628 13.79 -27.50 -5.29
CA THR A 628 14.73 -26.98 -6.29
C THR A 628 14.90 -27.89 -7.50
N ARG A 629 14.31 -29.10 -7.48
CA ARG A 629 14.24 -30.04 -8.60
C ARG A 629 12.95 -29.85 -9.39
#